data_AF-A0A965U3I6-F1
#
_entry.id   AF-A0A965U3I6-F1
#
_cell.length_a   1.000
_cell.length_b   1.000
_cell.length_c   1.000
_cell.angle_alpha   90.00
_cell.angle_beta   90.00
_cell.angle_gamma   90.00
#
_symmetry.space_group_name_H-M   'P 1'
#
loop_
_entity.id
_entity.type
_entity.pdbx_description
1 polymer ?
#
loop_
_entity_poly.entity_id
_entity_poly.type
_entity_poly.pdbx_seq_one_letter_code
_entity_poly.pdbx_strand_id
1 'polypeptide(L)'
;MIKITNGATIIEVTRGAYDSIYKLQGFRPFKVKEEKVETKPVIEKKHDEFEELLEKPIGQWTKKEVKDFATAKGIDLTDTKNVNEAKELIKEFLSE
;
A
#
# COMPACT_ATOMS: atom_id res chain seq x y z
N MET A 1 -3.11 -26.70 1.59
CA MET A 1 -3.41 -25.99 0.33
C MET A 1 -2.27 -25.01 0.07
N ILE A 2 -2.06 -24.57 -1.17
CA ILE A 2 -0.98 -23.67 -1.58
C ILE A 2 -1.56 -22.44 -2.27
N LYS A 3 -0.97 -21.27 -2.01
CA LYS A 3 -1.33 -20.03 -2.70
C LYS A 3 -0.57 -19.93 -4.02
N ILE A 4 -1.28 -19.62 -5.08
CA ILE A 4 -0.74 -19.48 -6.43
C ILE A 4 -1.17 -18.14 -7.00
N THR A 5 -0.37 -17.60 -7.91
CA THR A 5 -0.68 -16.34 -8.59
C THR A 5 -0.35 -16.40 -10.07
N ASN A 6 -1.15 -15.72 -10.88
CA ASN A 6 -0.90 -15.46 -12.30
C ASN A 6 -0.52 -13.99 -12.57
N GLY A 7 -0.25 -13.21 -11.52
CA GLY A 7 0.06 -11.77 -11.60
C GLY A 7 -1.15 -10.85 -11.56
N ALA A 8 -2.36 -11.36 -11.78
CA ALA A 8 -3.60 -10.58 -11.66
C ALA A 8 -4.39 -10.91 -10.38
N THR A 9 -4.31 -12.15 -9.90
CA THR A 9 -4.98 -12.59 -8.67
C THR A 9 -4.16 -13.63 -7.92
N ILE A 10 -4.47 -13.78 -6.64
CA ILE A 10 -3.90 -14.80 -5.75
C ILE A 10 -5.04 -15.70 -5.29
N ILE A 11 -4.93 -16.99 -5.60
CA ILE A 11 -5.93 -17.99 -5.22
C ILE A 11 -5.27 -19.12 -4.45
N GLU A 12 -6.01 -19.72 -3.52
CA GLU A 12 -5.56 -20.86 -2.74
C GLU A 12 -6.11 -22.15 -3.33
N VAL A 13 -5.24 -23.08 -3.68
CA VAL A 13 -5.61 -24.34 -4.35
C VAL A 13 -4.85 -25.52 -3.74
N THR A 14 -5.30 -26.75 -3.98
CA THR A 14 -4.58 -27.94 -3.52
C THR A 14 -3.31 -28.18 -4.35
N ARG A 15 -2.27 -28.78 -3.75
CA ARG A 15 -0.99 -29.03 -4.44
C ARG A 15 -1.14 -29.86 -5.72
N GLY A 16 -2.04 -30.84 -5.71
CA GLY A 16 -2.36 -31.65 -6.91
C GLY A 16 -3.04 -30.83 -8.01
N ALA A 17 -3.99 -29.96 -7.66
CA ALA A 17 -4.67 -29.08 -8.60
C ALA A 17 -3.70 -28.09 -9.25
N TYR A 18 -2.76 -27.54 -8.47
CA TYR A 18 -1.72 -26.66 -8.99
C TYR A 18 -0.84 -27.36 -10.05
N ASP A 19 -0.32 -28.54 -9.73
CA ASP A 19 0.64 -29.20 -10.63
C ASP A 19 -0.04 -29.74 -11.91
N SER A 20 -1.31 -30.14 -11.83
CA SER A 20 -2.07 -30.66 -12.98
C SER A 20 -2.67 -29.58 -13.89
N ILE A 21 -3.19 -28.46 -13.34
CA ILE A 21 -3.98 -27.50 -14.11
C ILE A 21 -3.29 -26.13 -14.13
N TYR A 22 -3.07 -25.55 -12.96
CA TYR A 22 -2.69 -24.14 -12.86
C TYR A 22 -1.25 -23.87 -13.34
N LYS A 23 -0.33 -24.82 -13.16
CA LYS A 23 1.04 -24.74 -13.68
C LYS A 23 1.08 -24.61 -15.20
N LEU A 24 0.19 -25.31 -15.92
CA LEU A 24 0.06 -25.23 -17.37
C LEU A 24 -0.55 -23.90 -17.82
N GLN A 25 -1.41 -23.31 -16.99
CA GLN A 25 -2.00 -21.99 -17.23
C GLN A 25 -1.06 -20.82 -16.86
N GLY A 26 0.20 -21.10 -16.55
CA GLY A 26 1.19 -20.07 -16.22
C GLY A 26 1.11 -19.53 -14.79
N PHE A 27 0.30 -20.14 -13.92
CA PHE A 27 0.31 -19.80 -12.50
C PHE A 27 1.60 -20.28 -11.86
N ARG A 28 2.09 -19.49 -10.90
CA ARG A 28 3.30 -19.77 -10.14
C ARG A 28 2.94 -19.87 -8.66
N PRO A 29 3.69 -20.66 -7.87
CA PRO A 29 3.45 -20.73 -6.45
C PRO A 29 3.83 -19.39 -5.83
N PHE A 30 2.89 -18.77 -5.14
CA PHE A 30 3.13 -17.54 -4.39
C PHE A 30 3.91 -17.93 -3.14
N LYS A 31 5.24 -17.99 -3.26
CA LYS A 31 6.13 -18.15 -2.11
C LYS A 31 6.18 -16.82 -1.38
N VAL A 32 5.41 -16.72 -0.29
CA VAL A 32 5.77 -15.82 0.81
C VAL A 32 7.13 -16.33 1.29
N LYS A 33 8.21 -15.69 0.83
CA LYS A 33 9.50 -15.90 1.46
C LYS A 33 9.34 -15.44 2.90
N GLU A 34 9.40 -16.36 3.83
CA GLU A 34 9.78 -16.07 5.21
C GLU A 34 11.24 -15.59 5.20
N GLU A 35 11.46 -14.37 4.72
CA GLU A 35 12.65 -13.61 5.06
C GLU A 35 12.38 -13.01 6.44
N LYS A 36 12.99 -13.62 7.44
CA LYS A 36 13.29 -13.01 8.74
C LYS A 36 14.01 -11.67 8.49
N VAL A 37 13.28 -10.56 8.38
CA VAL A 37 13.74 -9.22 8.75
C VAL A 37 12.54 -8.40 9.20
N GLU A 38 12.63 -7.87 10.41
CA GLU A 38 11.76 -6.86 11.00
C GLU A 38 11.39 -5.75 10.01
N THR A 39 10.09 -5.55 9.74
CA THR A 39 9.43 -4.23 9.69
C THR A 39 7.96 -4.38 9.26
N LYS A 40 7.09 -4.23 10.26
CA LYS A 40 5.78 -3.53 10.27
C LYS A 40 4.65 -4.08 9.35
N PRO A 41 3.41 -4.16 9.86
CA PRO A 41 2.33 -4.89 9.22
C PRO A 41 1.93 -4.25 7.89
N VAL A 42 1.74 -5.12 6.89
CA VAL A 42 1.00 -4.86 5.67
C VAL A 42 -0.42 -4.48 6.06
N ILE A 43 -0.80 -3.23 5.80
CA ILE A 43 -2.19 -2.78 5.85
C ILE A 43 -2.78 -3.13 4.49
N GLU A 44 -3.32 -4.33 4.38
CA GLU A 44 -4.38 -4.61 3.42
C GLU A 44 -5.65 -3.92 3.91
N LYS A 45 -6.37 -3.29 2.97
CA LYS A 45 -7.57 -2.44 3.11
C LYS A 45 -7.30 -1.00 3.52
N LYS A 46 -7.52 -0.06 2.60
CA LYS A 46 -8.08 1.29 2.84
C LYS A 46 -8.17 2.07 1.52
N HIS A 47 -9.16 1.71 0.70
CA HIS A 47 -9.60 2.57 -0.40
C HIS A 47 -10.67 3.58 0.09
N ASP A 48 -11.09 3.49 1.36
CA ASP A 48 -12.15 4.31 1.97
C ASP A 48 -11.62 5.38 2.95
N GLU A 49 -10.33 5.35 3.34
CA GLU A 49 -9.81 6.25 4.37
C GLU A 49 -9.31 7.61 3.86
N PHE A 50 -9.10 7.74 2.55
CA PHE A 50 -8.59 8.99 1.98
C PHE A 50 -9.64 10.11 2.02
N GLU A 51 -10.94 9.78 2.00
CA GLU A 51 -12.02 10.76 2.10
C GLU A 51 -12.16 11.30 3.54
N GLU A 52 -12.08 10.44 4.57
CA GLU A 52 -12.02 10.87 5.98
C GLU A 52 -10.79 11.73 6.29
N LEU A 53 -9.69 11.53 5.56
CA LEU A 53 -8.46 12.30 5.71
C LEU A 53 -8.60 13.74 5.21
N LEU A 54 -9.37 13.96 4.15
CA LEU A 54 -9.73 15.30 3.67
C LEU A 54 -10.66 16.04 4.66
N GLU A 55 -11.53 15.32 5.37
CA GLU A 55 -12.37 15.91 6.41
C GLU A 55 -11.58 16.25 7.69
N LYS A 56 -10.47 15.56 7.94
CA LYS A 56 -9.60 15.82 9.09
C LYS A 56 -8.67 17.01 8.81
N PRO A 57 -8.55 17.98 9.74
CA PRO A 57 -7.62 19.08 9.58
C PRO A 57 -6.18 18.54 9.51
N ILE A 58 -5.36 19.10 8.62
CA ILE A 58 -3.99 18.62 8.36
C ILE A 58 -3.10 18.53 9.62
N GLY A 59 -3.43 19.31 10.65
CA GLY A 59 -2.77 19.26 11.95
C GLY A 59 -2.82 17.86 12.58
N GLN A 60 -3.90 17.10 12.35
CA GLN A 60 -4.08 15.75 12.87
C GLN A 60 -3.43 14.65 12.01
N TRP A 61 -2.97 14.97 10.80
CA TRP A 61 -2.41 13.96 9.92
C TRP A 61 -1.11 13.38 10.48
N THR A 62 -0.91 12.09 10.34
CA THR A 62 0.34 11.42 10.70
C THR A 62 1.38 11.55 9.59
N LYS A 63 2.66 11.33 9.92
CA LYS A 63 3.76 11.35 8.94
C LYS A 63 3.55 10.40 7.75
N LYS A 64 2.82 9.31 7.96
CA LYS A 64 2.44 8.38 6.89
C LYS A 64 1.40 9.02 5.96
N GLU A 65 0.33 9.54 6.51
CA GLU A 65 -0.78 10.14 5.74
C GLU A 65 -0.32 11.37 4.96
N VAL A 66 0.51 12.21 5.56
CA VAL A 66 1.17 13.35 4.90
C VAL A 66 1.96 12.89 3.67
N LYS A 67 2.75 11.82 3.80
CA LYS A 67 3.53 11.28 2.68
C LYS A 67 2.65 10.64 1.60
N ASP A 68 1.64 9.90 2.01
CA ASP A 68 0.73 9.21 1.09
C ASP A 68 -0.06 10.23 0.27
N PHE A 69 -0.62 11.23 0.93
CA PHE A 69 -1.37 12.31 0.28
C PHE A 69 -0.49 13.13 -0.65
N ALA A 70 0.71 13.49 -0.21
CA ALA A 70 1.62 14.23 -1.05
C ALA A 70 2.06 13.42 -2.29
N THR A 71 2.31 12.13 -2.13
CA THR A 71 2.59 11.23 -3.27
C THR A 71 1.39 11.14 -4.21
N ALA A 72 0.16 11.06 -3.67
CA ALA A 72 -1.07 10.99 -4.44
C ALA A 72 -1.38 12.29 -5.21
N LYS A 73 -1.03 13.46 -4.64
CA LYS A 73 -1.19 14.77 -5.27
C LYS A 73 0.03 15.23 -6.09
N GLY A 74 1.13 14.50 -6.04
CA GLY A 74 2.39 14.89 -6.67
C GLY A 74 3.11 16.06 -5.98
N ILE A 75 2.81 16.28 -4.69
CA ILE A 75 3.51 17.26 -3.86
C ILE A 75 4.84 16.64 -3.44
N ASP A 76 5.94 17.25 -3.84
CA ASP A 76 7.27 16.77 -3.51
C ASP A 76 7.66 17.21 -2.09
N LEU A 77 7.52 16.29 -1.13
CA LEU A 77 7.89 16.54 0.28
C LEU A 77 9.39 16.39 0.53
N THR A 78 10.20 16.11 -0.49
CA THR A 78 11.63 15.83 -0.32
C THR A 78 12.39 17.06 0.20
N ASP A 79 11.85 18.26 -0.06
CA ASP A 79 12.41 19.53 0.45
C ASP A 79 12.11 19.75 1.94
N THR A 80 11.10 19.07 2.49
CA THR A 80 10.70 19.25 3.89
C THR A 80 11.53 18.38 4.83
N LYS A 81 12.25 19.02 5.76
CA LYS A 81 12.99 18.31 6.81
C LYS A 81 12.07 17.81 7.92
N ASN A 82 10.93 18.48 8.10
CA ASN A 82 9.99 18.24 9.18
C ASN A 82 8.58 17.92 8.67
N VAL A 83 7.89 17.04 9.41
CA VAL A 83 6.48 16.68 9.13
C VAL A 83 5.56 17.90 9.21
N ASN A 84 5.92 18.90 10.02
CA ASN A 84 5.13 20.12 10.14
C ASN A 84 5.18 20.96 8.86
N GLU A 85 6.35 21.12 8.24
CA GLU A 85 6.49 21.81 6.95
C GLU A 85 5.76 21.06 5.83
N ALA A 86 5.86 19.73 5.84
CA ALA A 86 5.11 18.89 4.92
C ALA A 86 3.60 19.08 5.05
N LYS A 87 3.09 19.24 6.28
CA LYS A 87 1.67 19.55 6.53
C LYS A 87 1.29 20.93 6.02
N GLU A 88 2.14 21.94 6.18
CA GLU A 88 1.86 23.30 5.71
C GLU A 88 1.80 23.37 4.18
N LEU A 89 2.73 22.73 3.48
CA LEU A 89 2.71 22.63 2.01
C LEU A 89 1.44 21.96 1.48
N ILE A 90 1.03 20.86 2.11
CA ILE A 90 -0.21 20.18 1.71
C ILE A 90 -1.44 21.04 2.05
N LYS A 91 -1.41 21.78 3.17
CA LYS A 91 -2.51 22.68 3.56
C LYS A 91 -2.68 23.82 2.56
N GLU A 92 -1.57 24.40 2.13
CA GLU A 92 -1.52 25.46 1.13
C GLU A 92 -2.07 24.92 -0.20
N PHE A 93 -1.64 23.74 -0.63
CA PHE A 93 -2.17 23.05 -1.82
C PHE A 93 -3.66 22.71 -1.75
N LEU A 94 -4.20 22.44 -0.56
CA LEU A 94 -5.64 22.18 -0.35
C LEU A 94 -6.48 23.46 -0.25
N SER A 95 -5.85 24.61 0.01
CA SER A 95 -6.53 25.91 0.16
C SER A 95 -6.49 26.75 -1.12
N GLU A 96 -5.78 26.29 -2.15
CA GLU A 96 -5.69 26.88 -3.50
C GLU A 96 -6.71 26.25 -4.46
#